data_AF-A0A8D0U624-F1
#
_entry.id   AF-A0A8D0U624-F1
#
_cell.length_a   1.000
_cell.length_b   1.000
_cell.length_c   1.000
_cell.angle_alpha   90.00
_cell.angle_beta   90.00
_cell.angle_gamma   90.00
#
_symmetry.space_group_name_H-M   'P 1'
#
loop_
_entity.id
_entity.type
_entity.pdbx_description
1 polymer ?
#
loop_
_entity_poly.entity_id
_entity_poly.type
_entity_poly.pdbx_seq_one_letter_code
_entity_poly.pdbx_strand_id
1 'polypeptide(L)'
;MSEQSICQARAAVMVYDDANKKWVPAGGSTGFSRVHIYHHTGNNTFRVVGRKIQDHQVVINCAIPKGLKYNQATQTFHQWRDARQVYGLNFGSKEDANVFASAMMHALEVLNSQEAGPTLPRQNSQLPAQVQNGPSQEELEIQRRQLQEQQRQKELERERLERERMERERLERERLERERLERERLEQEQLERERQERERQERQERLERERQERERLERLERLDRERQERERQEQLEREQLEWERERRVSSAAAPASVETPLNSVLGDSSASEPGLQAASQPAETPAQQGKASVIATNN
;
A
#
# COMPACT_ATOMS: atom_id res chain seq x y z
N MET A 1 53.53 1.81 -1.87
CA MET A 1 52.20 2.42 -2.12
C MET A 1 51.90 2.27 -3.59
N SER A 2 51.14 1.25 -4.00
CA SER A 2 51.01 0.89 -5.43
C SER A 2 49.57 0.64 -5.88
N GLU A 3 48.59 0.74 -4.98
CA GLU A 3 47.19 0.44 -5.28
C GLU A 3 46.36 1.72 -5.29
N GLN A 4 45.82 2.06 -6.46
CA GLN A 4 45.02 3.26 -6.69
C GLN A 4 43.57 2.87 -7.00
N SER A 5 42.62 3.54 -6.35
CA SER A 5 41.21 3.38 -6.69
C SER A 5 40.92 4.06 -8.03
N ILE A 6 40.40 3.31 -9.00
CA ILE A 6 40.02 3.85 -10.31
C ILE A 6 38.52 4.17 -10.41
N CYS A 7 37.71 3.62 -9.50
CA CYS A 7 36.30 4.00 -9.35
C CYS A 7 35.81 3.76 -7.93
N GLN A 8 34.67 4.37 -7.61
CA GLN A 8 33.92 4.16 -6.39
C GLN A 8 32.43 4.13 -6.74
N ALA A 9 31.70 3.19 -6.17
CA ALA A 9 30.25 3.09 -6.31
C ALA A 9 29.60 2.61 -5.01
N ARG A 10 28.34 2.96 -4.80
CA ARG A 10 27.53 2.43 -3.70
C ARG A 10 26.72 1.21 -4.16
N ALA A 11 26.92 0.06 -3.53
CA ALA A 11 26.17 -1.15 -3.87
C ALA A 11 26.00 -2.11 -2.69
N ALA A 12 24.89 -2.85 -2.64
CA ALA A 12 24.76 -4.02 -1.79
C ALA A 12 25.47 -5.20 -2.48
N VAL A 13 26.45 -5.79 -1.79
CA VAL A 13 27.23 -6.92 -2.28
C VAL A 13 26.49 -8.22 -1.96
N MET A 14 26.28 -9.02 -2.98
CA MET A 14 25.54 -10.28 -2.92
C MET A 14 26.44 -11.42 -3.42
N VAL A 15 26.23 -12.62 -2.87
CA VAL A 15 26.83 -13.87 -3.37
C VAL A 15 25.71 -14.82 -3.74
N TYR A 16 25.86 -15.55 -4.85
CA TYR A 16 24.90 -16.58 -5.22
C TYR A 16 25.20 -17.85 -4.44
N ASP A 17 24.20 -18.31 -3.68
CA ASP A 17 24.22 -19.59 -3.00
C ASP A 17 23.71 -20.68 -3.95
N ASP A 18 24.62 -21.48 -4.48
CA ASP A 18 24.32 -22.55 -5.43
C ASP A 18 23.48 -23.68 -4.82
N ALA A 19 23.53 -23.90 -3.50
CA ALA A 19 22.75 -24.93 -2.82
C ALA A 19 21.28 -24.53 -2.70
N ASN A 20 21.05 -23.27 -2.32
CA ASN A 20 19.70 -22.74 -2.13
C ASN A 20 19.15 -22.00 -3.35
N LYS A 21 19.92 -21.92 -4.45
CA LYS A 21 19.57 -21.23 -5.71
C LYS A 21 19.12 -19.78 -5.51
N LYS A 22 19.71 -19.08 -4.54
CA LYS A 22 19.30 -17.73 -4.15
C LYS A 22 20.48 -16.79 -3.97
N TRP A 23 20.23 -15.51 -4.17
CA TRP A 23 21.18 -14.47 -3.78
C TRP A 23 21.13 -14.24 -2.28
N VAL A 24 22.28 -14.20 -1.62
CA VAL A 24 22.40 -13.87 -0.20
C VAL A 24 23.37 -12.70 0.01
N PRO A 25 23.16 -11.85 1.02
CA PRO A 25 24.06 -10.73 1.31
C PRO A 25 25.46 -11.23 1.66
N ALA A 26 26.48 -10.64 1.03
CA ALA A 26 27.87 -10.89 1.39
C ALA A 26 28.17 -10.27 2.77
N GLY A 27 28.87 -11.02 3.63
CA GLY A 27 29.16 -10.61 5.01
C GLY A 27 28.08 -10.93 6.03
N GLY A 28 27.00 -11.61 5.64
CA GLY A 28 25.94 -12.08 6.55
C GLY A 28 24.91 -11.02 6.96
N SER A 29 25.11 -9.76 6.58
CA SER A 29 24.19 -8.64 6.86
C SER A 29 23.77 -7.92 5.58
N THR A 30 22.53 -7.42 5.56
CA THR A 30 22.02 -6.57 4.48
C THR A 30 22.61 -5.16 4.56
N GLY A 31 22.52 -4.39 3.48
CA GLY A 31 22.93 -2.99 3.46
C GLY A 31 24.07 -2.67 2.50
N PHE A 32 24.27 -1.36 2.28
CA PHE A 32 25.18 -0.84 1.28
C PHE A 32 26.65 -0.92 1.70
N SER A 33 27.47 -1.19 0.70
CA SER A 33 28.92 -1.10 0.75
C SER A 33 29.40 0.01 -0.17
N ARG A 34 30.55 0.57 0.18
CA ARG A 34 31.35 1.38 -0.72
C ARG A 34 32.30 0.43 -1.44
N VAL A 35 32.07 0.29 -2.74
CA VAL A 35 32.78 -0.66 -3.60
C VAL A 35 33.74 0.11 -4.50
N HIS A 36 34.99 -0.35 -4.53
CA HIS A 36 36.07 0.21 -5.32
C HIS A 36 36.61 -0.84 -6.28
N ILE A 37 37.08 -0.39 -7.44
CA ILE A 37 38.06 -1.14 -8.23
C ILE A 37 39.41 -0.51 -7.98
N TYR A 38 40.37 -1.31 -7.49
CA TYR A 38 41.76 -0.90 -7.31
C TYR A 38 42.61 -1.42 -8.46
N HIS A 39 43.50 -0.58 -8.97
CA HIS A 39 44.56 -0.93 -9.90
C HIS A 39 45.90 -0.91 -9.17
N HIS A 40 46.64 -2.00 -9.28
CA HIS A 40 48.01 -2.07 -8.82
C HIS A 40 48.95 -1.88 -10.01
N THR A 41 49.53 -0.69 -10.17
CA THR A 41 50.31 -0.33 -11.37
C THR A 41 51.58 -1.15 -11.54
N GLY A 42 52.23 -1.56 -10.45
CA GLY A 42 53.51 -2.30 -10.51
C GLY A 42 53.44 -3.72 -11.09
N ASN A 43 52.29 -4.39 -10.96
CA ASN A 43 52.07 -5.73 -11.51
C ASN A 43 50.86 -5.77 -12.46
N ASN A 44 50.32 -4.59 -12.80
CA ASN A 44 49.14 -4.38 -13.63
C ASN A 44 47.93 -5.25 -13.25
N THR A 45 47.68 -5.45 -11.94
CA THR A 45 46.54 -6.24 -11.47
C THR A 45 45.38 -5.34 -11.06
N PHE A 46 44.16 -5.86 -11.19
CA PHE A 46 42.95 -5.19 -10.72
C PHE A 46 42.20 -6.05 -9.72
N ARG A 47 41.53 -5.41 -8.75
CA ARG A 47 40.66 -6.09 -7.79
C ARG A 47 39.48 -5.25 -7.37
N VAL A 48 38.34 -5.91 -7.14
CA VAL A 48 37.15 -5.32 -6.55
C VAL A 48 37.23 -5.46 -5.04
N VAL A 49 37.08 -4.36 -4.32
CA VAL A 49 37.04 -4.33 -2.85
C VAL A 49 35.80 -3.58 -2.39
N GLY A 50 34.96 -4.22 -1.60
CA GLY A 50 33.76 -3.63 -1.03
C GLY A 50 33.82 -3.66 0.49
N ARG A 51 33.63 -2.49 1.10
CA ARG A 51 33.50 -2.36 2.56
C ARG A 51 32.12 -1.84 2.91
N LYS A 52 31.45 -2.46 3.89
CA LYS A 52 30.18 -1.97 4.44
C LYS A 52 30.34 -0.53 4.91
N ILE A 53 29.31 0.29 4.69
CA ILE A 53 29.34 1.71 5.07
C ILE A 53 29.25 1.90 6.59
N GLN A 54 28.58 0.98 7.30
CA GLN A 54 28.27 1.11 8.73
C GLN A 54 29.47 0.80 9.63
N ASP A 55 30.18 -0.31 9.37
CA ASP A 55 31.22 -0.86 10.24
C ASP A 55 32.57 -1.08 9.52
N HIS A 56 32.67 -0.65 8.26
CA HIS A 56 33.84 -0.84 7.40
C HIS A 56 34.26 -2.30 7.18
N GLN A 57 33.39 -3.28 7.46
CA GLN A 57 33.65 -4.69 7.22
C GLN A 57 33.94 -4.94 5.73
N VAL A 58 35.05 -5.61 5.42
CA VAL A 58 35.35 -6.07 4.06
C VAL A 58 34.44 -7.24 3.72
N VAL A 59 33.54 -7.06 2.76
CA VAL A 59 32.56 -8.07 2.34
C VAL A 59 32.85 -8.67 0.97
N ILE A 60 33.76 -8.05 0.21
CA ILE A 60 34.33 -8.60 -1.02
C ILE A 60 35.75 -8.09 -1.18
N ASN A 61 36.64 -9.00 -1.56
CA ASN A 61 38.01 -8.72 -1.99
C ASN A 61 38.37 -9.75 -3.07
N CYS A 62 38.09 -9.39 -4.32
CA CYS A 62 38.15 -10.32 -5.45
C CYS A 62 39.08 -9.77 -6.53
N ALA A 63 40.05 -10.57 -6.98
CA ALA A 63 40.86 -10.24 -8.14
C ALA A 63 39.99 -10.22 -9.41
N ILE A 64 40.36 -9.38 -10.37
CA ILE A 64 39.77 -9.35 -11.71
C ILE A 64 40.77 -10.04 -12.65
N PRO A 65 40.61 -11.33 -12.97
CA PRO A 65 41.47 -12.01 -13.92
C PRO A 65 41.16 -11.60 -15.36
N LYS A 66 42.15 -11.78 -16.24
CA LYS A 66 41.95 -11.69 -17.69
C LYS A 66 40.81 -12.61 -18.14
N GLY A 67 39.97 -12.13 -19.05
CA GLY A 67 38.83 -12.89 -19.57
C GLY A 67 37.68 -13.08 -18.59
N LEU A 68 37.66 -12.40 -17.43
CA LEU A 68 36.51 -12.40 -16.54
C LEU A 68 35.25 -11.94 -17.30
N LYS A 69 34.17 -12.69 -17.14
CA LYS A 69 32.87 -12.40 -17.76
C LYS A 69 32.05 -11.51 -16.84
N TYR A 70 31.99 -10.24 -17.18
CA TYR A 70 31.13 -9.27 -16.53
C TYR A 70 29.75 -9.20 -17.21
N ASN A 71 28.68 -9.31 -16.43
CA ASN A 71 27.30 -9.28 -16.93
C ASN A 71 26.49 -8.19 -16.23
N GLN A 72 25.95 -7.24 -17.00
CA GLN A 72 25.02 -6.23 -16.52
C GLN A 72 23.58 -6.79 -16.62
N ALA A 73 23.19 -7.62 -15.66
CA ALA A 73 21.93 -8.36 -15.71
C ALA A 73 20.69 -7.45 -15.69
N THR A 74 20.77 -6.32 -14.98
CA THR A 74 19.82 -5.20 -15.06
C THR A 74 20.57 -3.87 -14.99
N GLN A 75 19.87 -2.75 -15.13
CA GLN A 75 20.44 -1.39 -15.06
C GLN A 75 21.14 -1.06 -13.73
N THR A 76 20.82 -1.78 -12.65
CA THR A 76 21.40 -1.58 -11.32
C THR A 76 21.87 -2.89 -10.67
N PHE A 77 21.82 -4.02 -11.38
CA PHE A 77 22.29 -5.29 -10.87
C PHE A 77 23.29 -5.93 -11.83
N HIS A 78 24.57 -5.92 -11.46
CA HIS A 78 25.64 -6.49 -12.27
C HIS A 78 26.27 -7.68 -11.54
N GLN A 79 26.72 -8.69 -12.28
CA GLN A 79 27.25 -9.93 -11.72
C GLN A 79 28.44 -10.44 -12.50
N TRP A 80 29.28 -11.22 -11.83
CA TRP A 80 30.38 -11.96 -12.45
C TRP A 80 30.66 -13.21 -11.63
N ARG A 81 31.43 -14.14 -12.21
CA ARG A 81 31.84 -15.38 -11.57
C ARG A 81 33.37 -15.44 -11.53
N ASP A 82 33.91 -15.79 -10.36
CA ASP A 82 35.30 -16.22 -10.23
C ASP A 82 35.38 -17.76 -10.14
N ALA A 83 36.55 -18.32 -9.82
CA ALA A 83 36.74 -19.77 -9.74
C ALA A 83 35.88 -20.48 -8.68
N ARG A 84 35.32 -19.76 -7.70
CA ARG A 84 34.64 -20.34 -6.52
C ARG A 84 33.26 -19.77 -6.26
N GLN A 85 33.01 -18.52 -6.63
CA GLN A 85 31.87 -17.74 -6.19
C GLN A 85 31.29 -16.91 -7.35
N VAL A 86 29.97 -16.77 -7.36
CA VAL A 86 29.30 -15.73 -8.15
C VAL A 86 29.03 -14.55 -7.24
N TYR A 87 29.49 -13.39 -7.68
CA TYR A 87 29.21 -12.12 -7.03
C TYR A 87 28.15 -11.35 -7.81
N GLY A 88 27.33 -10.61 -7.08
CA GLY A 88 26.37 -9.66 -7.60
C GLY A 88 26.49 -8.34 -6.85
N LEU A 89 26.36 -7.24 -7.56
CA LEU A 89 26.29 -5.91 -6.99
C LEU A 89 24.94 -5.31 -7.33
N ASN A 90 24.14 -5.03 -6.31
CA ASN A 90 22.91 -4.24 -6.44
C ASN A 90 23.22 -2.77 -6.11
N PHE A 91 23.39 -1.96 -7.14
CA PHE A 91 23.80 -0.56 -7.03
C PHE A 91 22.70 0.32 -6.45
N GLY A 92 23.12 1.34 -5.70
CA GLY A 92 22.21 2.31 -5.09
C GLY A 92 21.57 3.26 -6.11
N SER A 93 22.14 3.41 -7.30
CA SER A 93 21.61 4.19 -8.40
C SER A 93 22.12 3.68 -9.76
N LYS A 94 21.50 4.14 -10.85
CA LYS A 94 21.94 3.87 -12.22
C LYS A 94 23.31 4.48 -12.50
N GLU A 95 23.59 5.66 -11.94
CA GLU A 95 24.84 6.39 -12.09
C GLU A 95 25.99 5.61 -11.46
N ASP A 96 25.80 5.10 -10.24
CA ASP A 96 26.76 4.22 -9.56
C ASP A 96 27.07 2.96 -10.39
N ALA A 97 26.02 2.34 -10.95
CA ALA A 97 26.15 1.16 -11.79
C ALA A 97 26.97 1.44 -13.07
N ASN A 98 26.69 2.56 -13.74
CA ASN A 98 27.40 2.97 -14.95
C ASN A 98 28.87 3.30 -14.68
N VAL A 99 29.16 4.04 -13.60
CA VAL A 99 30.55 4.37 -13.20
C VAL A 99 31.35 3.10 -12.94
N PHE A 100 30.77 2.15 -12.21
CA PHE A 100 31.42 0.87 -11.93
C PHE A 100 31.61 0.03 -13.19
N ALA A 101 30.60 -0.05 -14.06
CA ALA A 101 30.66 -0.81 -15.31
C ALA A 101 31.74 -0.28 -16.24
N SER A 102 31.84 1.03 -16.43
CA SER A 102 32.88 1.66 -17.27
C SER A 102 34.28 1.33 -16.76
N ALA A 103 34.51 1.41 -15.44
CA ALA A 103 35.79 1.08 -14.85
C ALA A 103 36.13 -0.42 -14.93
N MET A 104 35.12 -1.29 -14.78
CA MET A 104 35.29 -2.74 -14.95
C MET A 104 35.65 -3.10 -16.39
N MET A 105 34.95 -2.54 -17.38
CA MET A 105 35.25 -2.78 -18.80
C MET A 105 36.66 -2.30 -19.15
N HIS A 106 37.05 -1.10 -18.68
CA HIS A 106 38.42 -0.59 -18.86
C HIS A 106 39.47 -1.52 -18.23
N ALA A 107 39.25 -2.01 -17.00
CA ALA A 107 40.17 -2.96 -16.37
C ALA A 107 40.34 -4.24 -17.20
N LEU A 108 39.25 -4.78 -17.74
CA LEU A 108 39.28 -5.98 -18.59
C LEU A 108 40.00 -5.72 -19.93
N GLU A 109 39.81 -4.56 -20.54
CA GLU A 109 40.50 -4.15 -21.76
C GLU A 109 42.02 -4.05 -21.55
N VAL A 110 42.46 -3.42 -20.46
CA VAL A 110 43.88 -3.32 -20.08
C VAL A 110 44.49 -4.70 -19.88
N LEU A 111 43.78 -5.60 -19.18
CA LEU A 111 44.25 -6.98 -18.95
C LEU A 111 44.30 -7.81 -20.25
N ASN A 112 43.39 -7.58 -21.18
CA ASN A 112 43.38 -8.29 -22.47
C ASN A 112 44.50 -7.81 -23.41
N SER A 113 44.85 -6.53 -23.36
CA SER A 113 45.87 -5.91 -24.21
C SER A 113 47.31 -6.31 -23.85
N GLN A 114 47.53 -6.86 -22.65
CA GLN A 114 48.85 -7.19 -22.12
C GLN A 114 49.56 -8.36 -22.85
N GLU A 115 48.88 -9.08 -23.76
CA GLU A 115 49.49 -10.13 -24.60
C GLU A 115 50.03 -9.63 -25.94
N ALA A 116 49.85 -8.35 -26.28
CA ALA A 116 50.51 -7.73 -27.44
C ALA A 116 51.89 -7.20 -27.04
N GLY A 117 52.80 -8.09 -26.64
CA GLY A 117 54.22 -7.75 -26.51
C GLY A 117 54.86 -7.54 -27.90
N PRO A 118 55.77 -6.57 -28.09
CA PRO A 118 56.39 -6.29 -29.38
C PRO A 118 57.35 -7.43 -29.76
N THR A 119 56.99 -8.25 -30.74
CA THR A 119 57.93 -9.19 -31.36
C THR A 119 58.90 -8.40 -32.24
N LEU A 120 60.18 -8.47 -31.89
CA LEU A 120 61.35 -7.96 -32.63
C LEU A 120 61.31 -8.29 -34.15
N PRO A 121 61.86 -7.44 -35.03
CA PRO A 121 62.05 -7.79 -36.44
C PRO A 121 63.26 -8.71 -36.55
N ARG A 122 63.05 -10.01 -36.76
CA ARG A 122 64.15 -10.95 -37.06
C ARG A 122 64.37 -11.02 -38.56
N GLN A 123 65.47 -10.41 -38.99
CA GLN A 123 66.01 -10.48 -40.34
C GLN A 123 66.54 -11.89 -40.65
N ASN A 124 66.40 -12.27 -41.92
CA ASN A 124 67.22 -13.20 -42.71
C ASN A 124 66.92 -14.72 -42.68
N SER A 125 66.47 -15.27 -43.82
CA SER A 125 67.30 -16.08 -44.75
C SER A 125 66.43 -16.97 -45.67
N GLN A 126 66.91 -17.13 -46.90
CA GLN A 126 66.26 -17.72 -48.08
C GLN A 126 66.09 -19.26 -48.07
N LEU A 127 65.23 -19.73 -49.01
CA LEU A 127 65.13 -21.05 -49.70
C LEU A 127 64.11 -22.08 -49.15
N PRO A 128 63.62 -23.01 -49.99
CA PRO A 128 62.93 -22.83 -51.28
C PRO A 128 61.55 -23.52 -51.31
N ALA A 129 60.82 -23.29 -52.40
CA ALA A 129 59.44 -23.70 -52.66
C ALA A 129 59.05 -25.13 -52.19
N GLN A 130 57.95 -25.20 -51.43
CA GLN A 130 57.07 -26.37 -51.40
C GLN A 130 55.65 -25.97 -51.81
N VAL A 131 55.19 -26.64 -52.86
CA VAL A 131 53.81 -26.69 -53.35
C VAL A 131 52.86 -27.05 -52.21
N GLN A 132 51.94 -26.15 -51.86
CA GLN A 132 50.81 -26.48 -50.99
C GLN A 132 49.53 -25.95 -51.64
N ASN A 133 48.70 -26.88 -52.08
CA ASN A 133 47.30 -26.65 -52.41
C ASN A 133 46.59 -26.14 -51.15
N GLY A 134 46.58 -24.82 -50.96
CA GLY A 134 45.72 -24.12 -50.02
C GLY A 134 44.62 -23.38 -50.78
N PRO A 135 43.47 -23.10 -50.14
CA PRO A 135 42.39 -22.36 -50.77
C PRO A 135 42.93 -21.03 -51.31
N SER A 136 42.47 -20.65 -52.50
CA SER A 136 42.97 -19.46 -53.19
C SER A 136 42.71 -18.21 -52.33
N GLN A 137 43.51 -17.17 -52.52
CA GLN A 137 43.33 -15.90 -51.79
C GLN A 137 41.89 -15.36 -51.90
N GLU A 138 41.24 -15.63 -53.03
CA GLU A 138 39.84 -15.28 -53.31
C GLU A 138 38.85 -16.10 -52.45
N GLU A 139 39.10 -17.39 -52.24
CA GLU A 139 38.27 -18.24 -51.35
C GLU A 139 38.36 -17.80 -49.88
N LEU A 140 39.54 -17.33 -49.45
CA LEU A 140 39.74 -16.81 -48.09
C LEU A 140 38.98 -15.49 -47.86
N GLU A 141 38.93 -14.61 -48.87
CA GLU A 141 38.16 -13.37 -48.83
C GLU A 141 36.66 -13.63 -48.82
N ILE A 142 36.18 -14.60 -49.62
CA ILE A 142 34.79 -15.04 -49.62
C ILE A 142 34.40 -15.60 -48.25
N GLN A 143 35.24 -16.45 -47.65
CA GLN A 143 35.01 -17.01 -46.33
C GLN A 143 34.97 -15.92 -45.24
N ARG A 144 35.86 -14.91 -45.33
CA ARG A 144 35.87 -13.76 -44.41
C ARG A 144 34.58 -12.94 -44.53
N ARG A 145 34.10 -12.71 -45.75
CA ARG A 145 32.87 -11.96 -46.02
C ARG A 145 31.63 -12.69 -45.49
N GLN A 146 31.55 -14.01 -45.70
CA GLN A 146 30.48 -14.84 -45.14
C GLN A 146 30.46 -14.83 -43.61
N LEU A 147 31.62 -14.94 -42.96
CA LEU A 147 31.70 -14.89 -41.50
C LEU A 147 31.23 -13.53 -40.97
N GLN A 148 31.59 -12.44 -41.66
CA GLN A 148 31.19 -11.08 -41.29
C GLN A 148 29.69 -10.84 -41.48
N GLU A 149 29.08 -11.36 -42.55
CA GLU A 149 27.62 -11.33 -42.75
C GLU A 149 26.90 -12.16 -41.69
N GLN A 150 27.42 -13.35 -41.34
CA GLN A 150 26.83 -14.21 -40.31
C GLN A 150 26.90 -13.56 -38.91
N GLN A 151 28.00 -12.86 -38.60
CA GLN A 151 28.12 -12.08 -37.37
C GLN A 151 27.10 -10.92 -37.34
N ARG A 152 26.96 -10.18 -38.44
CA ARG A 152 25.98 -9.08 -38.54
C ARG A 152 24.55 -9.58 -38.38
N GLN A 153 24.22 -10.73 -38.97
CA GLN A 153 22.90 -11.34 -38.83
C GLN A 153 22.60 -11.73 -37.38
N LYS A 154 23.60 -12.28 -36.68
CA LYS A 154 23.49 -12.68 -35.27
C LYS A 154 23.36 -11.47 -34.34
N GLU A 155 24.02 -10.35 -34.65
CA GLU A 155 23.87 -9.09 -33.92
C GLU A 155 22.46 -8.51 -34.07
N LEU A 156 21.93 -8.48 -35.30
CA LEU A 156 20.56 -8.03 -35.57
C LEU A 156 19.51 -8.90 -34.87
N GLU A 157 19.69 -10.22 -34.87
CA GLU A 157 18.80 -11.14 -34.16
C GLU A 157 18.84 -10.91 -32.65
N ARG A 158 20.03 -10.67 -32.09
CA ARG A 158 20.19 -10.35 -30.67
C ARG A 158 19.55 -9.02 -30.31
N GLU A 159 19.73 -7.99 -31.13
CA GLU A 159 19.10 -6.68 -30.93
C GLU A 159 17.56 -6.79 -30.98
N ARG A 160 17.03 -7.57 -31.92
CA ARG A 160 15.58 -7.83 -32.02
C ARG A 160 15.04 -8.53 -30.77
N LEU A 161 15.75 -9.54 -30.27
CA LEU A 161 15.35 -10.26 -29.05
C LEU A 161 15.44 -9.38 -27.80
N GLU A 162 16.46 -8.53 -27.70
CA GLU A 162 16.58 -7.54 -26.62
C GLU A 162 15.44 -6.53 -26.68
N ARG A 163 15.07 -6.06 -27.88
CA ARG A 163 13.93 -5.14 -28.06
C ARG A 163 12.60 -5.77 -27.66
N GLU A 164 12.36 -7.02 -28.05
CA GLU A 164 11.16 -7.77 -27.67
C GLU A 164 11.09 -8.01 -26.16
N ARG A 165 12.23 -8.32 -25.53
CA ARG A 165 12.33 -8.47 -24.06
C ARG A 165 11.99 -7.18 -23.34
N MET A 166 12.53 -6.04 -23.80
CA MET A 166 12.26 -4.73 -23.22
C MET A 166 10.78 -4.32 -23.38
N GLU A 167 10.17 -4.63 -24.52
CA GLU A 167 8.74 -4.37 -24.74
C GLU A 167 7.86 -5.22 -23.83
N ARG A 168 8.21 -6.50 -23.66
CA ARG A 168 7.51 -7.40 -22.74
C ARG A 168 7.61 -6.93 -21.28
N GLU A 169 8.80 -6.51 -20.85
CA GLU A 169 9.01 -5.96 -19.50
C GLU A 169 8.22 -4.66 -19.28
N ARG A 170 8.15 -3.80 -20.31
CA ARG A 170 7.35 -2.57 -20.26
C ARG A 170 5.86 -2.86 -20.11
N LEU A 171 5.32 -3.81 -20.88
CA LEU A 171 3.92 -4.24 -20.79
C LEU A 171 3.60 -4.87 -19.43
N GLU A 172 4.50 -5.69 -18.89
CA GLU A 172 4.34 -6.30 -17.58
C GLU A 172 4.33 -5.25 -16.47
N ARG A 173 5.23 -4.26 -16.55
CA ARG A 173 5.26 -3.12 -15.61
C ARG A 173 3.97 -2.30 -15.68
N GLU A 174 3.49 -1.99 -16.89
CA GLU A 174 2.23 -1.25 -17.08
C GLU A 174 1.03 -2.02 -16.53
N ARG A 175 1.00 -3.35 -16.71
CA ARG A 175 -0.04 -4.22 -16.14
C ARG A 175 -0.03 -4.20 -14.61
N LEU A 176 1.16 -4.33 -13.99
CA LEU A 176 1.32 -4.28 -12.53
C LEU A 176 0.93 -2.92 -11.96
N GLU A 177 1.27 -1.83 -12.64
CA GLU A 177 0.88 -0.48 -12.23
C GLU A 177 -0.64 -0.29 -12.30
N ARG A 178 -1.28 -0.78 -13.36
CA ARG A 178 -2.74 -0.76 -13.49
C ARG A 178 -3.44 -1.58 -12.40
N GLU A 179 -2.94 -2.78 -12.11
CA GLU A 179 -3.47 -3.63 -11.04
C GLU A 179 -3.32 -2.97 -9.67
N ARG A 180 -2.18 -2.30 -9.42
CA ARG A 180 -1.94 -1.55 -8.18
C ARG A 180 -2.91 -0.38 -8.03
N LEU A 181 -3.12 0.40 -9.09
CA LEU A 181 -4.08 1.51 -9.09
C LEU A 181 -5.52 1.02 -8.87
N GLU A 182 -5.89 -0.11 -9.47
CA GLU A 182 -7.23 -0.70 -9.27
C GLU A 182 -7.43 -1.16 -7.83
N ARG A 183 -6.42 -1.82 -7.24
CA ARG A 183 -6.43 -2.20 -5.82
C ARG A 183 -6.55 -0.98 -4.90
N GLU A 184 -5.78 0.08 -5.17
CA GLU A 184 -5.83 1.32 -4.37
C GLU A 184 -7.21 2.00 -4.46
N ARG A 185 -7.84 2.01 -5.64
CA ARG A 185 -9.21 2.52 -5.81
C ARG A 185 -10.23 1.70 -5.03
N LEU A 186 -10.12 0.37 -5.07
CA LEU A 186 -11.01 -0.51 -4.29
C LEU A 186 -10.83 -0.33 -2.79
N GLU A 187 -9.60 -0.17 -2.31
CA GLU A 187 -9.31 0.11 -0.90
C GLU A 187 -9.88 1.47 -0.47
N GLN A 188 -9.72 2.52 -1.30
CA GLN A 188 -10.34 3.82 -1.04
C GLN A 188 -11.88 3.73 -0.99
N GLU A 189 -12.50 3.02 -1.94
CA GLU A 189 -13.94 2.84 -1.95
C GLU A 189 -14.44 2.09 -0.69
N GLN A 190 -13.70 1.08 -0.22
CA GLN A 190 -14.04 0.40 1.03
C GLN A 190 -13.90 1.30 2.25
N LEU A 191 -12.82 2.07 2.35
CA LEU A 191 -12.62 3.04 3.43
C LEU A 191 -13.73 4.09 3.46
N GLU A 192 -14.15 4.58 2.30
CA GLU A 192 -15.25 5.54 2.21
C GLU A 192 -16.59 4.91 2.64
N ARG A 193 -16.87 3.68 2.22
CA ARG A 193 -18.06 2.94 2.66
C ARG A 193 -18.05 2.70 4.17
N GLU A 194 -16.93 2.26 4.74
CA GLU A 194 -16.80 2.07 6.20
C GLU A 194 -17.02 3.39 6.95
N ARG A 195 -16.45 4.49 6.44
CA ARG A 195 -16.66 5.83 7.03
C ARG A 195 -18.12 6.25 6.99
N GLN A 196 -18.81 6.04 5.86
CA GLN A 196 -20.24 6.34 5.74
C GLN A 196 -21.09 5.45 6.66
N GLU A 197 -20.73 4.19 6.83
CA GLU A 197 -21.43 3.28 7.75
C GLU A 197 -21.24 3.70 9.20
N ARG A 198 -20.00 4.04 9.62
CA ARG A 198 -19.73 4.59 10.95
C ARG A 198 -20.52 5.88 11.21
N GLU A 199 -20.55 6.81 10.26
CA GLU A 199 -21.31 8.05 10.42
C GLU A 199 -22.83 7.79 10.55
N ARG A 200 -23.35 6.78 9.84
CA ARG A 200 -24.75 6.35 9.99
C ARG A 200 -25.01 5.72 11.36
N GLN A 201 -24.10 4.87 11.83
CA GLN A 201 -24.20 4.25 13.16
C GLN A 201 -24.16 5.32 14.26
N GLU A 202 -23.20 6.25 14.22
CA GLU A 202 -23.10 7.36 15.18
C GLU A 202 -24.36 8.24 15.17
N ARG A 203 -24.92 8.52 13.98
CA ARG A 203 -26.17 9.26 13.86
C ARG A 203 -27.35 8.51 14.50
N GLN A 204 -27.42 7.20 14.29
CA GLN A 204 -28.47 6.36 14.86
C GLN A 204 -28.35 6.29 16.39
N GLU A 205 -27.13 6.09 16.92
CA GLU A 205 -26.89 6.13 18.37
C GLU A 205 -27.25 7.49 18.97
N ARG A 206 -26.93 8.59 18.28
CA ARG A 206 -27.28 9.94 18.74
C ARG A 206 -28.79 10.11 18.85
N LEU A 207 -29.54 9.66 17.84
CA LEU A 207 -31.01 9.71 17.86
C LEU A 207 -31.59 8.83 18.97
N GLU A 208 -31.01 7.66 19.21
CA GLU A 208 -31.45 6.77 20.28
C GLU A 208 -31.18 7.38 21.67
N ARG A 209 -30.01 7.98 21.88
CA ARG A 209 -29.68 8.69 23.12
C ARG A 209 -30.62 9.87 23.36
N GLU A 210 -30.88 10.68 22.33
CA GLU A 210 -31.81 11.81 22.41
C GLU A 210 -33.24 11.35 22.74
N ARG A 211 -33.69 10.22 22.17
CA ARG A 211 -34.97 9.60 22.50
C ARG A 211 -35.01 9.12 23.96
N GLN A 212 -33.97 8.44 24.43
CA GLN A 212 -33.89 7.96 25.82
C GLN A 212 -33.85 9.13 26.81
N GLU A 213 -33.14 10.21 26.50
CA GLU A 213 -33.09 11.41 27.31
C GLU A 213 -34.46 12.10 27.38
N ARG A 214 -35.14 12.22 26.23
CA ARG A 214 -36.51 12.75 26.16
C ARG A 214 -37.49 11.93 27.00
N GLU A 215 -37.43 10.60 26.91
CA GLU A 215 -38.28 9.71 27.72
C GLU A 215 -37.98 9.84 29.22
N ARG A 216 -36.71 10.00 29.60
CA ARG A 216 -36.31 10.25 31.00
C ARG A 216 -36.86 11.59 31.50
N LEU A 217 -36.77 12.64 30.70
CA LEU A 217 -37.32 13.96 31.02
C LEU A 217 -38.84 13.90 31.17
N GLU A 218 -39.56 13.28 30.22
CA GLU A 218 -41.01 13.10 30.32
C GLU A 218 -41.41 12.28 31.57
N ARG A 219 -40.62 11.28 31.96
CA ARG A 219 -40.85 10.51 33.19
C ARG A 219 -40.66 11.36 34.44
N LEU A 220 -39.64 12.23 34.46
CA LEU A 220 -39.41 13.15 35.57
C LEU A 220 -40.53 14.19 35.67
N GLU A 221 -40.97 14.77 34.55
CA GLU A 221 -42.11 15.70 34.52
C GLU A 221 -43.40 15.05 35.00
N ARG A 222 -43.65 13.79 34.65
CA ARG A 222 -44.81 13.03 35.14
C ARG A 222 -44.76 12.86 36.66
N LEU A 223 -43.60 12.50 37.21
CA LEU A 223 -43.42 12.35 38.66
C LEU A 223 -43.61 13.68 39.39
N ASP A 224 -43.09 14.79 38.83
CA ASP A 224 -43.29 16.11 39.42
C ASP A 224 -44.77 16.54 39.39
N ARG A 225 -45.48 16.27 38.28
CA ARG A 225 -46.92 16.53 38.18
C ARG A 225 -47.73 15.72 39.19
N GLU A 226 -47.45 14.44 39.33
CA GLU A 226 -48.11 13.57 40.31
C GLU A 226 -47.83 14.04 41.75
N ARG A 227 -46.60 14.48 42.03
CA ARG A 227 -46.24 15.10 43.32
C ARG A 227 -47.03 16.37 43.58
N GLN A 228 -47.13 17.27 42.60
CA GLN A 228 -47.91 18.51 42.71
C GLN A 228 -49.41 18.23 42.88
N GLU A 229 -49.98 17.26 42.16
CA GLU A 229 -51.39 16.86 42.32
C GLU A 229 -51.64 16.29 43.72
N ARG A 230 -50.74 15.43 44.22
CA ARG A 230 -50.81 14.91 45.58
C ARG A 230 -50.75 16.02 46.62
N GLU A 231 -49.83 16.97 46.49
CA GLU A 231 -49.73 18.12 47.40
C GLU A 231 -51.00 18.98 47.35
N ARG A 232 -51.58 19.23 46.16
CA ARG A 232 -52.88 19.93 46.02
C ARG A 232 -54.01 19.16 46.67
N GLN A 233 -54.05 17.84 46.52
CA GLN A 233 -55.10 17.02 47.10
C GLN A 233 -55.00 16.95 48.62
N GLU A 234 -53.78 16.81 49.17
CA GLU A 234 -53.52 16.92 50.60
C GLU A 234 -53.89 18.31 51.13
N GLN A 235 -53.68 19.39 50.35
CA GLN A 235 -54.11 20.73 50.71
C GLN A 235 -55.63 20.87 50.76
N LEU A 236 -56.35 20.38 49.75
CA LEU A 236 -57.82 20.37 49.73
C LEU A 236 -58.40 19.51 50.88
N GLU A 237 -57.76 18.39 51.22
CA GLU A 237 -58.16 17.57 52.36
C GLU A 237 -57.95 18.30 53.69
N ARG A 238 -56.82 19.01 53.85
CA ARG A 238 -56.58 19.88 55.02
C ARG A 238 -57.63 20.99 55.12
N GLU A 239 -57.91 21.68 54.03
CA GLU A 239 -58.95 22.72 53.98
C GLU A 239 -60.34 22.16 54.31
N GLN A 240 -60.69 20.97 53.80
CA GLN A 240 -61.94 20.30 54.17
C GLN A 240 -62.00 19.92 55.65
N LEU A 241 -60.92 19.39 56.20
CA LEU A 241 -60.82 19.06 57.63
C LEU A 241 -60.94 20.31 58.50
N GLU A 242 -60.35 21.43 58.09
CA GLU A 242 -60.49 22.73 58.76
C GLU A 242 -61.93 23.24 58.67
N TRP A 243 -62.54 23.22 57.49
CA TRP A 243 -63.94 23.60 57.30
C TRP A 243 -64.89 22.73 58.14
N GLU A 244 -64.65 21.41 58.21
CA GLU A 244 -65.45 20.52 59.04
C GLU A 244 -65.24 20.80 60.54
N ARG A 245 -64.00 21.11 60.97
CA ARG A 245 -63.72 21.54 62.36
C ARG A 245 -64.47 22.81 62.70
N GLU A 246 -64.39 23.85 61.86
CA GLU A 246 -65.12 25.11 62.07
C GLU A 246 -66.63 24.90 62.11
N ARG A 247 -67.16 24.06 61.21
CA ARG A 247 -68.58 23.68 61.22
C ARG A 247 -68.97 22.93 62.48
N ARG A 248 -68.15 21.98 62.97
CA ARG A 248 -68.40 21.27 64.23
C ARG A 248 -68.36 22.21 65.44
N VAL A 249 -67.42 23.16 65.47
CA VAL A 249 -67.36 24.20 66.51
C VAL A 249 -68.59 25.11 66.45
N SER A 250 -69.05 25.47 65.25
CA SER A 250 -70.27 26.26 65.05
C SER A 250 -71.55 25.47 65.37
N SER A 251 -71.57 24.16 65.11
CA SER A 251 -72.68 23.25 65.43
C SER A 251 -72.76 22.92 66.92
N ALA A 252 -71.65 22.89 67.65
CA ALA A 252 -71.62 22.70 69.10
C ALA A 252 -72.11 23.93 69.88
N ALA A 253 -72.32 25.07 69.20
CA ALA A 253 -72.87 26.30 69.76
C ALA A 253 -74.41 26.44 69.59
N ALA A 254 -75.11 25.43 69.05
CA ALA A 254 -76.57 25.44 68.90
C ALA A 254 -77.23 24.28 69.69
N PRO A 255 -78.33 24.52 70.45
CA PRO A 255 -78.98 23.48 71.24
C PRO A 255 -79.87 22.57 70.39
N ALA A 256 -79.95 21.30 70.80
CA ALA A 256 -80.80 20.28 70.21
C ALA A 256 -82.31 20.59 70.35
N SER A 257 -83.08 20.35 69.29
CA SER A 257 -84.53 20.13 69.33
C SER A 257 -84.95 19.20 68.18
N VAL A 258 -85.98 18.41 68.46
CA VAL A 258 -86.33 17.10 67.89
C VAL A 258 -87.60 17.19 66.99
N GLU A 259 -87.61 16.39 65.91
CA GLU A 259 -88.72 15.78 65.12
C GLU A 259 -89.71 16.61 64.23
N THR A 260 -89.67 16.26 62.93
CA THR A 260 -90.67 15.99 61.83
C THR A 260 -92.21 16.08 62.05
N PRO A 261 -93.11 16.02 61.00
CA PRO A 261 -92.99 16.05 59.51
C PRO A 261 -94.09 16.87 58.72
N LEU A 262 -93.97 17.04 57.38
CA LEU A 262 -95.00 16.81 56.31
C LEU A 262 -94.76 17.56 54.97
N ASN A 263 -94.61 16.75 53.91
CA ASN A 263 -95.19 16.78 52.55
C ASN A 263 -95.44 18.11 51.79
N SER A 264 -94.87 18.24 50.57
CA SER A 264 -95.56 17.97 49.28
C SER A 264 -95.02 18.77 48.06
N VAL A 265 -94.78 18.03 46.97
CA VAL A 265 -95.26 18.31 45.58
C VAL A 265 -94.37 19.10 44.57
N LEU A 266 -93.91 18.33 43.57
CA LEU A 266 -93.86 18.56 42.10
C LEU A 266 -92.62 19.11 41.36
N GLY A 267 -92.31 18.40 40.25
CA GLY A 267 -91.51 18.83 39.08
C GLY A 267 -90.30 17.92 38.85
N ASP A 268 -90.47 16.67 38.39
CA ASP A 268 -90.61 16.23 36.98
C ASP A 268 -89.50 16.69 36.01
N SER A 269 -89.01 15.72 35.23
CA SER A 269 -88.21 15.79 34.01
C SER A 269 -86.71 16.11 34.16
N SER A 270 -85.77 15.42 33.51
CA SER A 270 -85.83 14.35 32.50
C SER A 270 -84.43 13.72 32.42
N ALA A 271 -84.40 12.41 32.21
CA ALA A 271 -83.22 11.67 31.76
C ALA A 271 -82.68 12.25 30.44
N SER A 272 -81.39 12.05 30.18
CA SER A 272 -80.88 11.33 28.99
C SER A 272 -79.35 11.46 28.88
N GLU A 273 -78.66 10.33 28.99
CA GLU A 273 -77.48 10.06 28.16
C GLU A 273 -77.82 10.27 26.67
N PRO A 274 -76.83 10.51 25.81
CA PRO A 274 -76.66 9.48 24.80
C PRO A 274 -75.20 9.09 24.58
N GLY A 275 -74.96 7.79 24.62
CA GLY A 275 -73.94 7.17 23.78
C GLY A 275 -74.46 7.03 22.35
N LEU A 276 -73.56 7.25 21.38
CA LEU A 276 -73.15 6.29 20.34
C LEU A 276 -72.83 6.93 18.98
N GLN A 277 -71.68 6.49 18.46
CA GLN A 277 -71.39 6.06 17.09
C GLN A 277 -71.10 7.07 15.95
N ALA A 278 -69.83 7.01 15.54
CA ALA A 278 -69.34 6.56 14.22
C ALA A 278 -69.34 7.51 13.01
N ALA A 279 -68.13 7.83 12.53
CA ALA A 279 -67.66 7.74 11.13
C ALA A 279 -66.17 8.15 11.12
N SER A 280 -65.22 7.25 10.89
CA SER A 280 -64.68 6.88 9.56
C SER A 280 -64.16 8.08 8.75
N GLN A 281 -62.84 8.32 8.75
CA GLN A 281 -61.99 8.16 7.57
C GLN A 281 -60.49 8.36 7.90
N PRO A 282 -59.57 7.67 7.18
CA PRO A 282 -58.14 7.71 7.40
C PRO A 282 -57.46 8.76 6.50
N ALA A 283 -56.36 9.34 6.96
CA ALA A 283 -55.43 10.06 6.10
C ALA A 283 -54.02 9.52 6.32
N GLU A 284 -53.71 8.41 5.65
CA GLU A 284 -52.36 8.15 5.20
C GLU A 284 -52.07 9.03 3.98
N THR A 285 -50.95 9.75 3.99
CA THR A 285 -50.30 10.22 2.76
C THR A 285 -48.97 9.50 2.60
N PRO A 286 -48.69 8.94 1.41
CA PRO A 286 -47.57 8.05 1.20
C PRO A 286 -46.28 8.80 0.88
N ALA A 287 -45.18 8.25 1.40
CA ALA A 287 -43.85 8.48 0.87
C ALA A 287 -43.72 7.79 -0.50
N GLN A 288 -43.40 8.56 -1.55
CA GLN A 288 -42.92 7.99 -2.81
C GLN A 288 -41.39 7.92 -2.77
N GLN A 289 -40.91 6.68 -2.77
CA GLN A 289 -39.54 6.32 -3.07
C GLN A 289 -39.22 6.66 -4.52
N GLY A 290 -38.05 7.27 -4.72
CA GLY A 290 -37.37 7.27 -6.01
C GLY A 290 -36.84 5.88 -6.35
N LYS A 291 -36.85 5.57 -7.64
CA LYS A 291 -35.75 4.93 -8.40
C LYS A 291 -36.22 4.71 -9.85
N ALA A 292 -35.56 5.37 -10.80
CA ALA A 292 -35.39 4.82 -12.13
C ALA A 292 -34.06 5.30 -12.69
N SER A 293 -33.21 4.31 -12.95
CA SER A 293 -31.94 4.36 -13.64
C SER A 293 -32.17 4.75 -15.11
N VAL A 294 -31.35 5.63 -15.66
CA VAL A 294 -31.16 5.75 -17.11
C VAL A 294 -29.68 5.53 -17.41
N ILE A 295 -29.45 4.39 -18.05
CA ILE A 295 -28.24 4.01 -18.76
C ILE A 295 -28.12 4.94 -19.97
N ALA A 296 -26.99 5.65 -20.09
CA ALA A 296 -26.59 6.29 -21.33
C ALA A 296 -25.18 5.83 -21.69
N THR A 297 -25.14 5.02 -22.74
CA THR A 297 -24.02 4.68 -23.61
C THR A 297 -23.29 5.93 -24.12
N ASN A 298 -21.96 5.91 -24.13
CA ASN A 298 -21.17 6.70 -25.06
C ASN A 298 -20.22 5.77 -25.85
N ASN A 299 -20.30 5.93 -27.17
CA ASN A 299 -19.24 5.63 -28.12
C ASN A 299 -18.02 6.53 -27.88
#